data_AF-A0A5B6VUN7-F1
#
_entry.id   AF-A0A5B6VUN7-F1
#
_cell.length_a   1.000
_cell.length_b   1.000
_cell.length_c   1.000
_cell.angle_alpha   90.00
_cell.angle_beta   90.00
_cell.angle_gamma   90.00
#
_symmetry.space_group_name_H-M   'P 1'
#
loop_
_entity.id
_entity.type
_entity.pdbx_description
1 polymer ?
#
loop_
_entity_poly.entity_id
_entity_poly.type
_entity_poly.pdbx_seq_one_letter_code
_entity_poly.pdbx_strand_id
1 'polypeptide(L)'
;MTKRLITPQSEKVFFFLNACLLLESSLNSLFHKQASPLPDHLSLSYFPFEHFICLFFFSLRSLLFCRSRKKVMAEEGTELSDKQKKEIAKWFLLNAPAGEIQYVAKDLKSVLNNDDVYDEAASEAFPVYNKSHMICLEMPGRFGDVLVTSYGELQGNEYLDPKTAQVAIVDHVKQVCTEVRPATDEELPTPYVEEYRCALEAELLKYVGEAYPKGSCSVYCINGKDVEGPGYDFELVAVISAARLSPQNFCTGSWRSIWNIECKDDIQVLELKGKLQVGAHYFEEGNVQLDAKHECRDSTMFQSPDDSAIAIASLIRHHETEYLASLEVVFNVWLISIPCASYRYLLTVEA
;
A
#
# COMPACT_ATOMS: atom_id res chain seq x y z
N MET A 1 15.81 -36.98 -10.37
CA MET A 1 15.96 -36.30 -9.07
C MET A 1 16.24 -34.84 -9.37
N THR A 2 15.40 -33.84 -9.13
CA THR A 2 14.09 -33.75 -8.48
C THR A 2 13.44 -32.52 -9.14
N LYS A 3 12.42 -32.71 -9.98
CA LYS A 3 11.60 -31.59 -10.46
C LYS A 3 10.85 -31.07 -9.24
N ARG A 4 11.24 -29.90 -8.70
CA ARG A 4 10.42 -29.19 -7.73
C ARG A 4 9.18 -28.72 -8.46
N LEU A 5 8.07 -29.40 -8.18
CA LEU A 5 6.73 -28.93 -8.49
C LEU A 5 6.57 -27.55 -7.84
N ILE A 6 6.45 -26.53 -8.68
CA ILE A 6 5.98 -25.22 -8.27
C ILE A 6 4.48 -25.42 -8.00
N THR A 7 4.07 -25.31 -6.75
CA THR A 7 2.65 -25.31 -6.36
C THR A 7 1.98 -24.02 -6.82
N PRO A 8 0.68 -24.02 -7.14
CA PRO A 8 -0.06 -22.84 -7.63
C PRO A 8 -0.37 -21.80 -6.52
N GLN A 9 0.51 -21.67 -5.52
CA GLN A 9 0.32 -20.80 -4.33
C GLN A 9 1.21 -19.54 -4.37
N SER A 10 1.43 -18.92 -5.53
CA SER A 10 2.22 -17.69 -5.65
C SER A 10 1.59 -16.61 -6.52
N GLU A 11 0.27 -16.64 -6.74
CA GLU A 11 -0.42 -15.78 -7.71
C GLU A 11 -0.22 -14.28 -7.43
N LYS A 12 -0.22 -13.81 -6.17
CA LYS A 12 0.07 -12.40 -5.84
C LYS A 12 1.52 -11.99 -6.13
N VAL A 13 2.48 -12.89 -5.90
CA VAL A 13 3.90 -12.68 -6.21
C VAL A 13 4.12 -12.63 -7.72
N PHE A 14 3.39 -13.48 -8.43
CA PHE A 14 3.35 -13.54 -9.88
C PHE A 14 2.68 -12.30 -10.45
N PHE A 15 1.66 -11.75 -9.80
CA PHE A 15 1.08 -10.45 -10.12
C PHE A 15 2.07 -9.31 -9.93
N PHE A 16 2.83 -9.26 -8.82
CA PHE A 16 3.85 -8.21 -8.63
C PHE A 16 4.99 -8.30 -9.65
N LEU A 17 5.42 -9.52 -10.00
CA LEU A 17 6.40 -9.73 -11.07
C LEU A 17 5.81 -9.45 -12.45
N ASN A 18 4.58 -9.85 -12.73
CA ASN A 18 3.89 -9.58 -13.99
C ASN A 18 3.58 -8.09 -14.12
N ALA A 19 3.15 -7.39 -13.08
CA ALA A 19 2.97 -5.94 -13.11
C ALA A 19 4.31 -5.25 -13.47
N CYS A 20 5.42 -5.66 -12.86
CA CYS A 20 6.75 -5.13 -13.23
C CYS A 20 7.21 -5.55 -14.63
N LEU A 21 7.04 -6.81 -15.06
CA LEU A 21 7.39 -7.30 -16.40
C LEU A 21 6.46 -6.76 -17.51
N LEU A 22 5.20 -6.47 -17.20
CA LEU A 22 4.22 -5.91 -18.14
C LEU A 22 4.44 -4.40 -18.31
N LEU A 23 4.90 -3.70 -17.26
CA LEU A 23 5.43 -2.34 -17.36
C LEU A 23 6.67 -2.30 -18.25
N GLU A 24 7.61 -3.24 -18.08
CA GLU A 24 8.78 -3.42 -18.94
C GLU A 24 8.37 -3.70 -20.41
N SER A 25 7.37 -4.55 -20.64
CA SER A 25 6.85 -4.84 -21.98
C SER A 25 6.17 -3.62 -22.65
N SER A 26 5.49 -2.80 -21.85
CA SER A 26 4.85 -1.56 -22.32
C SER A 26 5.90 -0.55 -22.76
N LEU A 27 6.95 -0.35 -21.96
CA LEU A 27 8.10 0.50 -22.28
C LEU A 27 8.88 -0.02 -23.51
N ASN A 28 9.17 -1.32 -23.56
CA ASN A 28 9.84 -1.94 -24.71
C ASN A 28 9.01 -1.80 -26.00
N SER A 29 7.67 -1.89 -25.94
CA SER A 29 6.82 -1.66 -27.11
C SER A 29 6.79 -0.20 -27.58
N LEU A 30 6.91 0.76 -26.64
CA LEU A 30 6.99 2.20 -26.88
C LEU A 30 8.33 2.59 -27.53
N PHE A 31 9.43 1.95 -27.14
CA PHE A 31 10.77 2.22 -27.69
C PHE A 31 11.05 1.47 -29.01
N HIS A 32 10.45 0.30 -29.26
CA HIS A 32 10.74 -0.50 -30.46
C HIS A 32 9.82 -0.25 -31.67
N LYS A 33 8.70 0.47 -31.55
CA LYS A 33 7.84 0.81 -32.70
C LYS A 33 8.17 2.17 -33.32
N GLN A 34 9.43 2.34 -33.72
CA GLN A 34 9.75 3.09 -34.93
C GLN A 34 9.88 2.08 -36.08
N ALA A 35 9.03 2.24 -37.11
CA ALA A 35 8.99 1.49 -38.37
C ALA A 35 8.18 0.17 -38.39
N SER A 36 6.90 0.25 -38.77
CA SER A 36 6.27 -0.54 -39.87
C SER A 36 4.74 -0.34 -39.92
N PRO A 37 4.08 -0.44 -41.10
CA PRO A 37 2.67 -0.10 -41.28
C PRO A 37 1.70 -1.29 -41.05
N LEU A 38 0.48 -0.94 -40.62
CA LEU A 38 -0.67 -1.81 -40.30
C LEU A 38 -1.37 -2.43 -41.53
N PRO A 39 -2.23 -3.45 -41.29
CA PRO A 39 -3.49 -3.59 -42.02
C PRO A 39 -4.73 -3.55 -41.10
N ASP A 40 -5.86 -3.25 -41.76
CA ASP A 40 -7.13 -2.76 -41.23
C ASP A 40 -8.08 -3.79 -40.59
N HIS A 41 -9.02 -3.21 -39.81
CA HIS A 41 -10.30 -3.71 -39.29
C HIS A 41 -10.32 -4.28 -37.86
N LEU A 42 -10.98 -3.53 -36.95
CA LEU A 42 -12.09 -4.02 -36.12
C LEU A 42 -12.76 -2.87 -35.35
N SER A 43 -14.10 -2.90 -35.34
CA SER A 43 -15.03 -1.94 -34.74
C SER A 43 -15.21 -2.17 -33.23
N LEU A 44 -15.20 -1.10 -32.43
CA LEU A 44 -15.41 -1.11 -30.98
C LEU A 44 -16.82 -0.61 -30.62
N SER A 45 -17.55 -1.42 -29.84
CA SER A 45 -18.77 -1.06 -29.13
C SER A 45 -18.44 -0.54 -27.72
N TYR A 46 -19.10 0.54 -27.34
CA TYR A 46 -19.00 1.30 -26.09
C TYR A 46 -19.32 0.49 -24.81
N PHE A 47 -18.57 0.75 -23.74
CA PHE A 47 -19.00 0.54 -22.34
C PHE A 47 -18.57 1.75 -21.48
N PRO A 48 -19.41 2.22 -20.54
CA PRO A 48 -19.11 3.42 -19.75
C PRO A 48 -18.20 3.09 -18.57
N PHE A 49 -17.08 3.81 -18.48
CA PHE A 49 -16.18 3.82 -17.33
C PHE A 49 -16.44 5.11 -16.55
N GLU A 50 -17.03 5.02 -15.35
CA GLU A 50 -16.91 6.07 -14.34
C GLU A 50 -16.25 5.47 -13.09
N HIS A 51 -15.34 6.25 -12.48
CA HIS A 51 -14.46 5.93 -11.35
C HIS A 51 -13.15 5.21 -11.64
N PHE A 52 -12.27 5.81 -12.46
CA PHE A 52 -10.84 5.57 -12.36
C PHE A 52 -10.07 6.89 -12.48
N ILE A 53 -9.40 7.30 -11.40
CA ILE A 53 -8.34 8.31 -11.45
C ILE A 53 -7.02 7.54 -11.51
N CYS A 54 -6.58 7.15 -12.70
CA CYS A 54 -5.17 6.86 -12.94
C CYS A 54 -4.45 8.22 -13.02
N LEU A 55 -3.76 8.62 -11.95
CA LEU A 55 -2.83 9.75 -12.00
C LEU A 55 -1.61 9.34 -12.84
N PHE A 56 -1.71 9.55 -14.15
CA PHE A 56 -0.54 9.63 -15.01
C PHE A 56 0.22 10.91 -14.66
N PHE A 57 1.23 10.81 -13.78
CA PHE A 57 2.35 11.73 -13.82
C PHE A 57 3.22 11.35 -15.02
N PHE A 58 2.73 11.63 -16.24
CA PHE A 58 3.61 11.77 -17.38
C PHE A 58 4.58 12.90 -17.01
N SER A 59 5.86 12.56 -16.96
CA SER A 59 6.96 13.50 -16.89
C SER A 59 6.72 14.63 -17.91
N LEU A 60 6.23 15.77 -17.43
CA LEU A 60 6.03 16.99 -18.19
C LEU A 60 7.38 17.66 -18.53
N ARG A 61 8.49 16.91 -18.52
CA ARG A 61 9.85 17.40 -18.73
C ARG A 61 10.36 17.30 -20.16
N SER A 62 9.68 16.62 -21.09
CA SER A 62 10.20 16.46 -22.46
C SER A 62 9.33 17.03 -23.59
N LEU A 63 8.14 17.56 -23.33
CA LEU A 63 7.23 18.11 -24.38
C LEU A 63 6.98 19.62 -24.31
N LEU A 64 7.56 20.33 -23.34
CA LEU A 64 7.52 21.80 -23.27
C LEU A 64 8.75 22.50 -23.87
N PHE A 65 9.71 21.76 -24.43
CA PHE A 65 10.91 22.33 -25.04
C PHE A 65 10.99 22.09 -26.55
N CYS A 66 9.93 22.42 -27.28
CA CYS A 66 10.07 22.72 -28.70
C CYS A 66 9.10 23.83 -29.13
N ARG A 67 9.67 24.98 -29.51
CA ARG A 67 9.07 26.19 -30.11
C ARG A 67 8.16 27.07 -29.23
N SER A 68 8.81 27.97 -28.49
CA SER A 68 8.68 29.40 -28.77
C SER A 68 9.87 30.17 -28.17
N ARG A 69 10.73 30.76 -29.01
CA ARG A 69 11.66 31.81 -28.56
C ARG A 69 10.84 33.05 -28.22
N LYS A 70 10.25 33.08 -27.02
CA LYS A 70 9.92 34.33 -26.34
C LYS A 70 10.97 34.53 -25.27
N LYS A 71 11.63 35.68 -25.34
CA LYS A 71 12.63 36.16 -24.39
C LYS A 71 11.91 36.33 -23.05
N VAL A 72 11.94 35.30 -22.20
CA VAL A 72 11.48 35.43 -20.82
C VAL A 72 12.54 36.27 -20.13
N MET A 73 12.18 37.51 -19.81
CA MET A 73 12.94 38.33 -18.90
C MET A 73 13.04 37.58 -17.58
N ALA A 74 14.26 37.47 -17.04
CA ALA A 74 14.48 36.94 -15.72
C ALA A 74 13.65 37.76 -14.72
N GLU A 75 12.53 37.21 -14.27
CA GLU A 75 11.97 37.61 -12.98
C GLU A 75 13.02 37.22 -11.94
N GLU A 76 13.52 38.21 -11.21
CA GLU A 76 14.35 37.97 -10.03
C GLU A 76 13.55 37.08 -9.08
N GLY A 77 13.94 35.80 -9.03
CA GLY A 77 13.25 34.77 -8.28
C GLY A 77 13.22 35.15 -6.81
N THR A 78 12.04 35.43 -6.29
CA THR A 78 11.85 35.57 -4.84
C THR A 78 12.24 34.24 -4.19
N GLU A 79 13.25 34.27 -3.32
CA GLU A 79 13.71 33.08 -2.63
C GLU A 79 12.57 32.55 -1.74
N LEU A 80 12.31 31.24 -1.81
CA LEU A 80 11.27 30.61 -1.00
C LEU A 80 11.60 30.77 0.49
N SER A 81 10.58 31.11 1.29
CA SER A 81 10.74 31.13 2.75
C SER A 81 11.00 29.73 3.31
N ASP A 82 11.67 29.63 4.45
CA ASP A 82 11.96 28.36 5.12
C ASP A 82 10.68 27.57 5.44
N LYS A 83 9.59 28.27 5.77
CA LYS A 83 8.27 27.65 5.96
C LYS A 83 7.76 26.98 4.68
N GLN A 84 7.89 27.63 3.52
CA GLN A 84 7.49 27.03 2.23
C GLN A 84 8.41 25.87 1.85
N LYS A 85 9.73 26.02 2.06
CA LYS A 85 10.70 24.94 1.85
C LYS A 85 10.34 23.71 2.70
N LYS A 86 9.96 23.92 3.96
CA LYS A 86 9.49 22.85 4.87
C LYS A 86 8.25 22.12 4.34
N GLU A 87 7.21 22.86 3.94
CA GLU A 87 5.98 22.22 3.44
C GLU A 87 6.23 21.43 2.14
N ILE A 88 7.07 21.93 1.25
CA ILE A 88 7.49 21.21 0.04
C ILE A 88 8.29 19.95 0.41
N ALA A 89 9.21 20.06 1.38
CA ALA A 89 10.00 18.95 1.87
C ALA A 89 9.13 17.83 2.45
N LYS A 90 8.18 18.18 3.32
CA LYS A 90 7.18 17.25 3.86
C LYS A 90 6.37 16.59 2.76
N TRP A 91 5.91 17.36 1.77
CA TRP A 91 5.16 16.81 0.64
C TRP A 91 5.97 15.77 -0.13
N PHE A 92 7.26 16.00 -0.40
CA PHE A 92 8.11 14.99 -1.05
C PHE A 92 8.26 13.71 -0.23
N LEU A 93 8.48 13.84 1.09
CA LEU A 93 8.62 12.69 1.98
C LEU A 93 7.33 11.86 2.07
N LEU A 94 6.17 12.52 2.17
CA LEU A 94 4.87 11.86 2.27
C LEU A 94 4.45 11.13 0.99
N ASN A 95 4.93 11.59 -0.18
CA ASN A 95 4.64 11.00 -1.49
C ASN A 95 5.76 10.07 -1.98
N ALA A 96 6.72 9.72 -1.11
CA ALA A 96 7.72 8.73 -1.47
C ALA A 96 7.07 7.37 -1.78
N PRO A 97 7.54 6.62 -2.78
CA PRO A 97 7.07 5.26 -3.02
C PRO A 97 7.35 4.34 -1.83
N ALA A 98 6.62 3.23 -1.72
CA ALA A 98 6.75 2.29 -0.62
C ALA A 98 8.18 1.73 -0.53
N GLY A 99 8.83 1.92 0.62
CA GLY A 99 10.19 1.45 0.88
C GLY A 99 11.31 2.34 0.30
N GLU A 100 10.97 3.51 -0.24
CA GLU A 100 11.93 4.40 -0.90
C GLU A 100 12.15 5.73 -0.18
N ILE A 101 11.43 5.99 0.92
CA ILE A 101 11.52 7.26 1.67
C ILE A 101 12.95 7.62 2.09
N GLN A 102 13.79 6.65 2.44
CA GLN A 102 15.19 6.92 2.82
C GLN A 102 16.01 7.50 1.66
N TYR A 103 15.76 7.06 0.43
CA TYR A 103 16.42 7.61 -0.76
C TYR A 103 15.92 9.02 -1.04
N VAL A 104 14.59 9.22 -0.99
CA VAL A 104 13.98 10.55 -1.17
C VAL A 104 14.49 11.53 -0.12
N ALA A 105 14.59 11.10 1.14
CA ALA A 105 15.06 11.93 2.24
C ALA A 105 16.52 12.34 2.07
N LYS A 106 17.38 11.42 1.60
CA LYS A 106 18.79 11.71 1.30
C LYS A 106 18.93 12.75 0.18
N ASP A 107 18.19 12.59 -0.91
CA ASP A 107 18.22 13.52 -2.04
C ASP A 107 17.66 14.88 -1.62
N LEU A 108 16.55 14.90 -0.89
CA LEU A 108 15.92 16.12 -0.39
C LEU A 108 16.85 16.91 0.54
N LYS A 109 17.60 16.24 1.42
CA LYS A 109 18.60 16.88 2.28
C LYS A 109 19.65 17.63 1.45
N SER A 110 20.11 17.02 0.34
CA SER A 110 21.09 17.65 -0.56
C SER A 110 20.53 18.86 -1.32
N VAL A 111 19.24 18.82 -1.66
CA VAL A 111 18.56 19.90 -2.42
C VAL A 111 18.23 21.09 -1.52
N LEU A 112 17.79 20.85 -0.28
CA LEU A 112 17.41 21.91 0.65
C LEU A 112 18.63 22.68 1.18
N ASN A 113 19.76 21.99 1.42
CA ASN A 113 20.98 22.57 1.98
C ASN A 113 20.74 23.41 3.26
N ASN A 114 19.77 23.00 4.07
CA ASN A 114 19.41 23.58 5.35
C ASN A 114 18.95 22.43 6.26
N ASP A 115 19.82 22.03 7.20
CA ASP A 115 19.60 20.88 8.06
C ASP A 115 18.44 21.10 9.04
N ASP A 116 18.27 22.31 9.58
CA ASP A 116 17.18 22.62 10.53
C ASP A 116 15.80 22.46 9.86
N VAL A 117 15.64 23.00 8.66
CA VAL A 117 14.38 22.89 7.88
C VAL A 117 14.11 21.44 7.49
N TYR A 118 15.15 20.69 7.13
CA TYR A 118 15.03 19.29 6.78
C TYR A 118 14.65 18.42 7.99
N ASP A 119 15.33 18.61 9.13
CA ASP A 119 15.12 17.80 10.33
C ASP A 119 13.71 18.02 10.89
N GLU A 120 13.20 19.26 10.88
CA GLU A 120 11.79 19.54 11.19
C GLU A 120 10.85 18.82 10.22
N ALA A 121 11.06 18.96 8.90
CA ALA A 121 10.22 18.31 7.89
C ALA A 121 10.20 16.78 8.05
N ALA A 122 11.36 16.18 8.29
CA ALA A 122 11.51 14.75 8.47
C ALA A 122 10.81 14.27 9.75
N SER A 123 11.00 14.97 10.87
CA SER A 123 10.35 14.63 12.15
C SER A 123 8.81 14.64 12.05
N GLU A 124 8.24 15.52 11.23
CA GLU A 124 6.79 15.60 11.00
C GLU A 124 6.29 14.57 9.96
N ALA A 125 7.06 14.32 8.90
CA ALA A 125 6.61 13.49 7.77
C ALA A 125 6.80 11.99 7.98
N PHE A 126 7.91 11.55 8.58
CA PHE A 126 8.23 10.12 8.74
C PHE A 126 7.16 9.35 9.55
N PRO A 127 6.65 9.84 10.70
CA PRO A 127 5.60 9.13 11.43
C PRO A 127 4.34 8.91 10.60
N VAL A 128 3.91 9.94 9.84
CA VAL A 128 2.73 9.87 8.97
C VAL A 128 2.97 8.91 7.80
N TYR A 129 4.15 8.96 7.19
CA TYR A 129 4.53 8.04 6.13
C TYR A 129 4.56 6.59 6.62
N ASN A 130 5.22 6.34 7.75
CA ASN A 130 5.40 5.00 8.31
C ASN A 130 4.06 4.35 8.66
N LYS A 131 3.15 5.10 9.29
CA LYS A 131 1.80 4.65 9.63
C LYS A 131 0.95 4.38 8.39
N SER A 132 0.97 5.29 7.41
CA SER A 132 0.19 5.11 6.18
C SER A 132 0.70 3.93 5.34
N HIS A 133 2.01 3.68 5.32
CA HIS A 133 2.62 2.56 4.61
C HIS A 133 2.60 1.25 5.42
N MET A 134 2.14 1.28 6.67
CA MET A 134 2.08 0.12 7.57
C MET A 134 3.38 -0.67 7.54
N ILE A 135 4.50 0.04 7.77
CA ILE A 135 5.83 -0.58 7.72
C ILE A 135 5.95 -1.62 8.83
N CYS A 136 6.67 -2.70 8.53
CA CYS A 136 6.94 -3.79 9.47
C CYS A 136 8.38 -3.66 9.96
N LEU A 137 8.57 -3.55 11.27
CA LEU A 137 9.88 -3.36 11.90
C LEU A 137 10.21 -4.54 12.82
N GLU A 138 11.42 -5.09 12.70
CA GLU A 138 11.89 -6.16 13.57
C GLU A 138 12.12 -5.63 14.99
N MET A 139 11.55 -6.31 15.98
CA MET A 139 11.74 -6.01 17.39
C MET A 139 13.05 -6.64 17.90
N PRO A 140 13.93 -5.86 18.58
CA PRO A 140 15.19 -6.38 19.11
C PRO A 140 14.94 -7.52 20.10
N GLY A 141 15.81 -8.54 20.12
CA GLY A 141 15.65 -9.68 21.03
C GLY A 141 14.77 -10.82 20.48
N ARG A 142 14.42 -10.79 19.18
CA ARG A 142 13.63 -11.83 18.50
C ARG A 142 12.19 -11.95 19.05
N PHE A 143 11.62 -10.85 19.52
CA PHE A 143 10.19 -10.81 19.89
C PHE A 143 9.26 -10.90 18.68
N GLY A 144 9.78 -10.78 17.46
CA GLY A 144 9.01 -10.79 16.23
C GLY A 144 9.08 -9.43 15.56
N ASP A 145 8.06 -9.10 14.78
CA ASP A 145 7.97 -7.83 14.06
C ASP A 145 6.73 -7.06 14.52
N VAL A 146 6.82 -5.73 14.54
CA VAL A 146 5.70 -4.83 14.84
C VAL A 146 5.26 -4.12 13.56
N LEU A 147 3.93 -4.00 13.36
CA LEU A 147 3.36 -3.16 12.31
C LEU A 147 3.13 -1.75 12.86
N VAL A 148 3.77 -0.76 12.23
CA VAL A 148 3.59 0.65 12.57
C VAL A 148 2.28 1.14 11.95
N THR A 149 1.22 1.22 12.74
CA THR A 149 -0.11 1.66 12.31
C THR A 149 -0.73 2.62 13.32
N SER A 150 -1.71 3.41 12.90
CA SER A 150 -2.49 4.25 13.84
C SER A 150 -3.35 3.43 14.80
N TYR A 151 -3.62 2.15 14.51
CA TYR A 151 -4.46 1.29 15.33
C TYR A 151 -3.70 0.67 16.51
N GLY A 152 -2.39 0.46 16.35
CA GLY A 152 -1.48 0.02 17.42
C GLY A 152 -0.72 1.17 18.09
N GLU A 153 -0.94 2.41 17.67
CA GLU A 153 -0.27 3.59 18.22
C GLU A 153 -0.77 3.85 19.65
N LEU A 154 0.17 3.90 20.60
CA LEU A 154 -0.09 4.27 21.99
C LEU A 154 0.30 5.74 22.21
N GLN A 155 1.33 6.01 23.02
CA GLN A 155 1.81 7.35 23.28
C GLN A 155 3.14 7.63 22.56
N GLY A 156 3.20 8.74 21.83
CA GLY A 156 4.41 9.17 21.13
C GLY A 156 4.85 8.17 20.07
N ASN A 157 5.96 7.46 20.31
CA ASN A 157 6.57 6.53 19.38
C ASN A 157 6.37 5.06 19.77
N GLU A 158 5.42 4.79 20.66
CA GLU A 158 5.11 3.44 21.16
C GLU A 158 4.02 2.76 20.31
N TYR A 159 4.28 1.52 19.90
CA TYR A 159 3.41 0.71 19.07
C TYR A 159 3.18 -0.67 19.69
N LEU A 160 1.92 -0.98 19.99
CA LEU A 160 1.50 -2.28 20.51
C LEU A 160 1.57 -3.34 19.39
N ASP A 161 2.17 -4.49 19.69
CA ASP A 161 1.94 -5.76 18.98
C ASP A 161 1.06 -6.67 19.85
N PRO A 162 -0.26 -6.74 19.57
CA PRO A 162 -1.19 -7.51 20.39
C PRO A 162 -0.87 -9.00 20.44
N LYS A 163 -0.21 -9.52 19.39
CA LYS A 163 0.13 -10.94 19.24
C LYS A 163 1.14 -11.43 20.26
N THR A 164 2.13 -10.59 20.55
CA THR A 164 3.22 -10.92 21.49
C THR A 164 3.07 -10.18 22.82
N ALA A 165 2.00 -9.38 22.96
CA ALA A 165 1.76 -8.50 24.09
C ALA A 165 2.98 -7.63 24.42
N GLN A 166 3.65 -7.15 23.37
CA GLN A 166 4.81 -6.26 23.47
C GLN A 166 4.45 -4.88 22.93
N VAL A 167 5.16 -3.86 23.44
CA VAL A 167 5.14 -2.51 22.91
C VAL A 167 6.53 -2.17 22.40
N ALA A 168 6.60 -1.84 21.13
CA ALA A 168 7.80 -1.43 20.43
C ALA A 168 7.95 0.10 20.46
N ILE A 169 9.14 0.59 20.78
CA ILE A 169 9.50 2.01 20.70
C ILE A 169 10.25 2.25 19.39
N VAL A 170 9.70 3.10 18.54
CA VAL A 170 10.16 3.27 17.15
C VAL A 170 10.90 4.60 16.94
N ASP A 171 12.08 4.54 16.35
CA ASP A 171 12.69 5.72 15.72
C ASP A 171 12.13 5.84 14.29
N HIS A 172 11.20 6.75 14.09
CA HIS A 172 10.52 6.90 12.81
C HIS A 172 11.43 7.32 11.66
N VAL A 173 12.43 8.17 11.92
CA VAL A 173 13.33 8.67 10.88
C VAL A 173 14.30 7.58 10.47
N LYS A 174 14.85 6.83 11.44
CA LYS A 174 15.72 5.69 11.14
C LYS A 174 14.96 4.44 10.68
N GLN A 175 13.65 4.40 10.89
CA GLN A 175 12.78 3.24 10.65
C GLN A 175 13.30 1.97 11.33
N VAL A 176 13.57 2.06 12.64
CA VAL A 176 14.01 0.93 13.47
C VAL A 176 13.25 0.91 14.78
N CYS A 177 13.00 -0.30 15.30
CA CYS A 177 12.58 -0.49 16.68
C CYS A 177 13.82 -0.40 17.58
N THR A 178 13.85 0.57 18.49
CA THR A 178 14.99 0.80 19.38
C THR A 178 14.89 -0.01 20.65
N GLU A 179 13.69 -0.14 21.21
CA GLU A 179 13.43 -0.76 22.50
C GLU A 179 12.09 -1.48 22.49
N VAL A 180 11.93 -2.47 23.38
CA VAL A 180 10.72 -3.26 23.54
C VAL A 180 10.42 -3.36 25.02
N ARG A 181 9.15 -3.17 25.39
CA ARG A 181 8.64 -3.40 26.74
C ARG A 181 7.39 -4.30 26.68
N PRO A 182 7.06 -5.05 27.74
CA PRO A 182 5.76 -5.71 27.81
C PRO A 182 4.63 -4.66 27.82
N ALA A 183 3.49 -5.02 27.24
CA ALA A 183 2.25 -4.25 27.34
C ALA A 183 1.71 -4.28 28.78
N THR A 184 1.04 -3.22 29.21
CA THR A 184 0.33 -3.20 30.49
C THR A 184 -1.07 -3.79 30.34
N ASP A 185 -1.69 -4.18 31.45
CA ASP A 185 -3.04 -4.75 31.44
C ASP A 185 -4.08 -3.76 30.88
N GLU A 186 -3.88 -2.45 31.05
CA GLU A 186 -4.78 -1.41 30.51
C GLU A 186 -4.63 -1.19 28.99
N GLU A 187 -3.48 -1.58 28.42
CA GLU A 187 -3.20 -1.51 26.99
C GLU A 187 -3.80 -2.70 26.23
N LEU A 188 -4.11 -3.79 26.93
CA LEU A 188 -4.66 -5.02 26.37
C LEU A 188 -6.18 -5.10 26.53
N PRO A 189 -6.89 -5.81 25.63
CA PRO A 189 -8.31 -6.07 25.80
C PRO A 189 -8.59 -7.05 26.94
N THR A 190 -9.84 -7.09 27.41
CA THR A 190 -10.30 -8.12 28.35
C THR A 190 -10.13 -9.53 27.77
N PRO A 191 -10.09 -10.58 28.62
CA PRO A 191 -10.00 -11.96 28.16
C PRO A 191 -11.12 -12.34 27.16
N TYR A 192 -12.33 -11.81 27.33
CA TYR A 192 -13.45 -12.07 26.44
C TYR A 192 -13.19 -11.56 25.01
N VAL A 193 -12.76 -10.31 24.86
CA VAL A 193 -12.44 -9.73 23.54
C VAL A 193 -11.17 -10.36 22.97
N GLU A 194 -10.20 -10.70 23.83
CA GLU A 194 -8.96 -11.34 23.43
C GLU A 194 -9.19 -12.70 22.75
N GLU A 195 -10.17 -13.49 23.19
CA GLU A 195 -10.53 -14.77 22.54
C GLU A 195 -10.91 -14.58 21.05
N TYR A 196 -11.71 -13.55 20.75
CA TYR A 196 -12.08 -13.21 19.37
C TYR A 196 -10.90 -12.66 18.57
N ARG A 197 -10.11 -11.76 19.18
CA ARG A 197 -8.94 -11.14 18.54
C ARG A 197 -7.89 -12.19 18.19
N CYS A 198 -7.54 -13.08 19.12
CA CYS A 198 -6.51 -14.09 18.93
C CYS A 198 -6.95 -15.18 17.94
N ALA A 199 -8.22 -15.60 17.97
CA ALA A 199 -8.76 -16.57 17.02
C ALA A 199 -8.70 -16.02 15.58
N LEU A 200 -9.13 -14.77 15.39
CA LEU A 200 -9.05 -14.10 14.09
C LEU A 200 -7.61 -13.93 13.62
N GLU A 201 -6.71 -13.50 14.50
CA GLU A 201 -5.29 -13.34 14.15
C GLU A 201 -4.64 -14.67 13.74
N ALA A 202 -4.98 -15.78 14.41
CA ALA A 202 -4.48 -17.10 14.06
C ALA A 202 -4.91 -17.55 12.65
N GLU A 203 -6.17 -17.33 12.27
CA GLU A 203 -6.65 -17.63 10.91
C GLU A 203 -6.04 -16.70 9.86
N LEU A 204 -5.88 -15.41 10.17
CA LEU A 204 -5.24 -14.47 9.27
C LEU A 204 -3.75 -14.77 9.07
N LEU A 205 -3.02 -15.22 10.09
CA LEU A 205 -1.63 -15.62 9.95
C LEU A 205 -1.48 -16.79 8.97
N LYS A 206 -2.39 -17.77 9.01
CA LYS A 206 -2.42 -18.87 8.04
C LYS A 206 -2.65 -18.34 6.63
N TYR A 207 -3.67 -17.51 6.45
CA TYR A 207 -3.98 -16.91 5.16
C TYR A 207 -2.82 -16.07 4.60
N VAL A 208 -2.24 -15.19 5.42
CA VAL A 208 -1.16 -14.31 5.01
C VAL A 208 0.10 -15.09 4.66
N GLY A 209 0.43 -16.13 5.44
CA GLY A 209 1.54 -17.02 5.15
C GLY A 209 1.39 -17.79 3.83
N GLU A 210 0.16 -18.09 3.41
CA GLU A 210 -0.14 -18.71 2.11
C GLU A 210 -0.14 -17.71 0.95
N ALA A 211 -0.71 -16.52 1.14
CA ALA A 211 -0.99 -15.57 0.07
C ALA A 211 0.12 -14.54 -0.18
N TYR A 212 0.93 -14.21 0.83
CA TYR A 212 1.90 -13.12 0.80
C TYR A 212 3.27 -13.56 1.33
N PRO A 213 4.27 -13.79 0.47
CA PRO A 213 5.62 -14.01 0.95
C PRO A 213 6.15 -12.78 1.67
N LYS A 214 6.57 -12.97 2.93
CA LYS A 214 6.95 -11.87 3.84
C LYS A 214 5.83 -10.87 4.12
N GLY A 215 4.57 -11.30 3.98
CA GLY A 215 3.44 -10.56 4.51
C GLY A 215 3.42 -10.63 6.04
N SER A 216 2.89 -9.59 6.66
CA SER A 216 2.63 -9.51 8.09
C SER A 216 1.20 -9.04 8.32
N CYS A 217 0.63 -9.45 9.44
CA CYS A 217 -0.69 -9.00 9.88
C CYS A 217 -0.73 -8.86 11.41
N SER A 218 -1.61 -7.96 11.84
CA SER A 218 -1.96 -7.75 13.24
C SER A 218 -3.45 -7.47 13.37
N VAL A 219 -4.05 -7.89 14.48
CA VAL A 219 -5.46 -7.62 14.80
C VAL A 219 -5.52 -6.80 16.09
N TYR A 220 -6.17 -5.65 16.03
CA TYR A 220 -6.33 -4.71 17.15
C TYR A 220 -7.79 -4.64 17.60
N CYS A 221 -8.03 -4.38 18.88
CA CYS A 221 -9.32 -3.92 19.36
C CYS A 221 -9.30 -2.39 19.41
N ILE A 222 -10.21 -1.74 18.69
CA ILE A 222 -10.24 -0.28 18.57
C ILE A 222 -11.43 0.35 19.30
N ASN A 223 -12.43 -0.46 19.65
CA ASN A 223 -13.57 -0.06 20.45
C ASN A 223 -14.08 -1.26 21.27
N GLY A 224 -14.59 -1.00 22.48
CA GLY A 224 -15.12 -2.04 23.35
C GLY A 224 -14.07 -2.95 24.01
N LYS A 225 -12.83 -2.46 24.21
CA LYS A 225 -11.75 -3.25 24.82
C LYS A 225 -12.06 -3.76 26.25
N ASP A 226 -12.91 -3.03 26.97
CA ASP A 226 -13.31 -3.32 28.36
C ASP A 226 -14.56 -4.20 28.46
N VAL A 227 -15.04 -4.79 27.35
CA VAL A 227 -16.22 -5.66 27.33
C VAL A 227 -15.90 -6.99 28.01
N GLU A 228 -16.60 -7.32 29.10
CA GLU A 228 -16.33 -8.53 29.90
C GLU A 228 -17.18 -9.75 29.53
N GLY A 229 -18.10 -9.63 28.57
CA GLY A 229 -19.00 -10.71 28.18
C GLY A 229 -20.01 -10.32 27.10
N PRO A 230 -20.94 -11.23 26.76
CA PRO A 230 -21.97 -10.98 25.75
C PRO A 230 -22.92 -9.86 26.18
N GLY A 231 -23.61 -9.26 25.21
CA GLY A 231 -24.55 -8.16 25.37
C GLY A 231 -23.98 -6.77 25.07
N TYR A 232 -22.74 -6.69 24.60
CA TYR A 232 -22.08 -5.43 24.25
C TYR A 232 -21.32 -5.56 22.94
N ASP A 233 -21.39 -4.51 22.13
CA ASP A 233 -20.68 -4.41 20.86
C ASP A 233 -19.20 -4.06 21.07
N PHE A 234 -18.33 -4.59 20.21
CA PHE A 234 -16.92 -4.21 20.14
C PHE A 234 -16.45 -4.17 18.68
N GLU A 235 -15.34 -3.48 18.42
CA GLU A 235 -14.79 -3.34 17.07
C GLU A 235 -13.34 -3.82 17.03
N LEU A 236 -13.07 -4.71 16.09
CA LEU A 236 -11.73 -5.15 15.75
C LEU A 236 -11.28 -4.52 14.42
N VAL A 237 -9.97 -4.33 14.28
CA VAL A 237 -9.36 -3.97 13.00
C VAL A 237 -8.25 -4.96 12.70
N ALA A 238 -8.38 -5.68 11.59
CA ALA A 238 -7.32 -6.50 11.04
C ALA A 238 -6.56 -5.70 9.97
N VAL A 239 -5.24 -5.63 10.12
CA VAL A 239 -4.35 -5.03 9.11
C VAL A 239 -3.47 -6.11 8.49
N ILE A 240 -3.32 -6.05 7.17
CA ILE A 240 -2.39 -6.90 6.43
C ILE A 240 -1.48 -5.98 5.63
N SER A 241 -0.18 -6.17 5.77
CA SER A 241 0.85 -5.43 5.04
C SER A 241 1.82 -6.41 4.40
N ALA A 242 2.05 -6.27 3.11
CA ALA A 242 3.06 -7.03 2.40
C ALA A 242 3.79 -6.11 1.44
N ALA A 243 5.12 -6.19 1.44
CA ALA A 243 5.93 -5.40 0.53
C ALA A 243 7.02 -6.26 -0.10
N ARG A 244 7.27 -6.01 -1.39
CA ARG A 244 8.40 -6.57 -2.11
C ARG A 244 9.25 -5.42 -2.63
N LEU A 245 10.35 -5.19 -1.95
CA LEU A 245 11.32 -4.16 -2.31
C LEU A 245 12.47 -4.81 -3.07
N SER A 246 12.61 -4.46 -4.34
CA SER A 246 13.65 -5.01 -5.21
C SER A 246 14.39 -3.89 -5.95
N PRO A 247 15.07 -2.97 -5.23
CA PRO A 247 15.72 -1.81 -5.84
C PRO A 247 16.81 -2.20 -6.86
N GLN A 248 17.44 -3.37 -6.72
CA GLN A 248 18.41 -3.88 -7.70
C GLN A 248 17.78 -4.24 -9.05
N ASN A 249 16.47 -4.50 -9.06
CA ASN A 249 15.68 -4.74 -10.27
C ASN A 249 14.76 -3.54 -10.57
N PHE A 250 15.06 -2.36 -10.00
CA PHE A 250 14.32 -1.12 -10.22
C PHE A 250 12.81 -1.23 -10.01
N CYS A 251 12.35 -2.11 -9.11
CA CYS A 251 10.93 -2.41 -8.89
C CYS A 251 10.63 -2.50 -7.38
N THR A 252 9.61 -1.79 -6.92
CA THR A 252 9.01 -1.93 -5.59
C THR A 252 7.52 -2.17 -5.72
N GLY A 253 6.98 -2.98 -4.81
CA GLY A 253 5.56 -3.31 -4.75
C GLY A 253 5.08 -3.38 -3.31
N SER A 254 3.85 -2.95 -3.07
CA SER A 254 3.19 -3.00 -1.76
C SER A 254 1.74 -3.40 -1.90
N TRP A 255 1.28 -4.20 -0.95
CA TRP A 255 -0.11 -4.53 -0.69
C TRP A 255 -0.43 -4.15 0.74
N ARG A 256 -1.53 -3.44 0.92
CA ARG A 256 -2.04 -3.01 2.21
C ARG A 256 -3.53 -3.26 2.25
N SER A 257 -4.02 -3.94 3.27
CA SER A 257 -5.45 -4.02 3.51
C SER A 257 -5.77 -3.78 4.97
N ILE A 258 -6.88 -3.08 5.18
CA ILE A 258 -7.43 -2.72 6.48
C ILE A 258 -8.87 -3.20 6.49
N TRP A 259 -9.21 -4.00 7.49
CA TRP A 259 -10.52 -4.62 7.64
C TRP A 259 -11.09 -4.22 8.98
N ASN A 260 -12.07 -3.31 8.96
CA ASN A 260 -12.85 -2.94 10.13
C ASN A 260 -13.97 -3.96 10.33
N ILE A 261 -14.08 -4.46 11.54
CA ILE A 261 -14.92 -5.60 11.92
C ILE A 261 -15.78 -5.16 13.12
N GLU A 262 -17.03 -4.83 12.87
CA GLU A 262 -17.99 -4.43 13.91
C GLU A 262 -18.76 -5.67 14.38
N CYS A 263 -18.51 -6.10 15.62
CA CYS A 263 -19.21 -7.21 16.25
C CYS A 263 -20.45 -6.65 16.98
N LYS A 264 -21.65 -6.94 16.45
CA LYS A 264 -22.92 -6.50 17.04
C LYS A 264 -23.63 -7.66 17.71
N ASP A 265 -23.54 -7.72 19.04
CA ASP A 265 -24.04 -8.87 19.80
C ASP A 265 -25.57 -8.89 19.86
N ASP A 266 -26.22 -7.73 20.02
CA ASP A 266 -27.68 -7.63 20.13
C ASP A 266 -28.44 -8.26 18.96
N ILE A 267 -27.88 -8.16 17.76
CA ILE A 267 -28.45 -8.69 16.52
C ILE A 267 -27.69 -9.90 15.97
N GLN A 268 -26.63 -10.33 16.66
CA GLN A 268 -25.73 -11.43 16.25
C GLN A 268 -25.20 -11.27 14.82
N VAL A 269 -24.79 -10.04 14.45
CA VAL A 269 -24.26 -9.70 13.12
C VAL A 269 -22.84 -9.16 13.24
N LEU A 270 -22.01 -9.57 12.29
CA LEU A 270 -20.65 -9.08 12.10
C LEU A 270 -20.61 -8.27 10.79
N GLU A 271 -20.35 -6.97 10.87
CA GLU A 271 -20.17 -6.12 9.68
C GLU A 271 -18.68 -5.95 9.36
N LEU A 272 -18.32 -6.23 8.11
CA LEU A 272 -16.96 -6.19 7.61
C LEU A 272 -16.82 -5.05 6.59
N LYS A 273 -15.86 -4.13 6.80
CA LYS A 273 -15.55 -3.04 5.87
C LYS A 273 -14.06 -3.11 5.51
N GLY A 274 -13.79 -3.46 4.26
CA GLY A 274 -12.43 -3.61 3.74
C GLY A 274 -11.97 -2.40 2.95
N LYS A 275 -10.73 -1.99 3.17
CA LYS A 275 -10.00 -1.00 2.36
C LYS A 275 -8.70 -1.61 1.91
N LEU A 276 -8.54 -1.79 0.60
CA LEU A 276 -7.39 -2.40 -0.04
C LEU A 276 -6.64 -1.31 -0.82
N GLN A 277 -5.31 -1.31 -0.71
CA GLN A 277 -4.43 -0.44 -1.46
C GLN A 277 -3.26 -1.24 -2.03
N VAL A 278 -3.05 -1.09 -3.33
CA VAL A 278 -1.95 -1.72 -4.07
C VAL A 278 -1.08 -0.63 -4.66
N GLY A 279 0.21 -0.67 -4.32
CA GLY A 279 1.22 0.23 -4.85
C GLY A 279 2.27 -0.54 -5.65
N ALA A 280 2.70 -0.01 -6.78
CA ALA A 280 3.91 -0.48 -7.46
C ALA A 280 4.68 0.69 -8.06
N HIS A 281 6.01 0.57 -8.12
CA HIS A 281 6.88 1.57 -8.71
C HIS A 281 8.00 0.86 -9.47
N TYR A 282 8.12 1.17 -10.76
CA TYR A 282 9.19 0.70 -11.63
C TYR A 282 9.96 1.89 -12.20
N PHE A 283 11.29 1.84 -12.10
CA PHE A 283 12.14 3.00 -12.36
C PHE A 283 13.41 2.72 -13.19
N GLU A 284 13.39 1.68 -14.02
CA GLU A 284 14.45 1.42 -14.99
C GLU A 284 14.21 2.29 -16.24
N GLU A 285 15.14 3.19 -16.54
CA GLU A 285 15.09 4.10 -17.70
C GLU A 285 13.79 4.93 -17.84
N GLY A 286 13.03 5.05 -16.75
CA GLY A 286 11.74 5.71 -16.68
C GLY A 286 11.25 5.80 -15.24
N ASN A 287 10.02 6.28 -15.04
CA ASN A 287 9.35 6.24 -13.74
C ASN A 287 7.87 5.95 -14.00
N VAL A 288 7.43 4.76 -13.59
CA VAL A 288 6.04 4.33 -13.70
C VAL A 288 5.54 3.88 -12.35
N GLN A 289 4.39 4.40 -11.94
CA GLN A 289 3.76 4.12 -10.66
C GLN A 289 2.33 3.62 -10.85
N LEU A 290 1.94 2.68 -10.00
CA LEU A 290 0.58 2.22 -9.79
C LEU A 290 0.19 2.60 -8.36
N ASP A 291 -0.93 3.31 -8.20
CA ASP A 291 -1.63 3.49 -6.92
C ASP A 291 -3.10 3.13 -7.16
N ALA A 292 -3.49 1.94 -6.70
CA ALA A 292 -4.84 1.42 -6.84
C ALA A 292 -5.47 1.26 -5.45
N LYS A 293 -6.72 1.70 -5.32
CA LYS A 293 -7.50 1.64 -4.08
C LYS A 293 -8.84 0.98 -4.36
N HIS A 294 -9.30 0.18 -3.41
CA HIS A 294 -10.59 -0.49 -3.49
C HIS A 294 -11.22 -0.58 -2.11
N GLU A 295 -12.51 -0.32 -2.04
CA GLU A 295 -13.28 -0.47 -0.80
C GLU A 295 -14.40 -1.47 -1.05
N CYS A 296 -14.62 -2.35 -0.07
CA CYS A 296 -15.66 -3.38 -0.11
C CYS A 296 -16.34 -3.48 1.26
N ARG A 297 -17.54 -4.06 1.28
CA ARG A 297 -18.30 -4.31 2.51
C ARG A 297 -18.98 -5.66 2.42
N ASP A 298 -19.05 -6.34 3.55
CA ASP A 298 -19.72 -7.62 3.68
C ASP A 298 -20.28 -7.78 5.10
N SER A 299 -21.02 -8.85 5.34
CA SER A 299 -21.51 -9.20 6.67
C SER A 299 -21.63 -10.70 6.86
N THR A 300 -21.40 -11.17 8.08
CA THR A 300 -21.60 -12.58 8.47
C THR A 300 -22.30 -12.66 9.82
N MET A 301 -22.61 -13.87 10.27
CA MET A 301 -23.15 -14.10 11.60
C MET A 301 -22.05 -13.92 12.66
N PHE A 302 -22.39 -13.25 13.76
CA PHE A 302 -21.54 -13.21 14.94
C PHE A 302 -21.83 -14.46 15.78
N GLN A 303 -20.79 -15.26 16.05
CA GLN A 303 -20.91 -16.59 16.67
C GLN A 303 -19.78 -16.81 17.69
N SER A 304 -19.37 -18.07 17.88
CA SER A 304 -18.19 -18.42 18.67
C SER A 304 -16.93 -17.71 18.09
N PRO A 305 -15.89 -17.49 18.91
CA PRO A 305 -14.63 -16.91 18.44
C PRO A 305 -14.04 -17.63 17.22
N ASP A 306 -13.99 -18.96 17.26
CA ASP A 306 -13.41 -19.78 16.19
C ASP A 306 -14.23 -19.72 14.89
N ASP A 307 -15.56 -19.87 14.97
CA ASP A 307 -16.43 -19.83 13.79
C ASP A 307 -16.43 -18.45 13.14
N SER A 308 -16.46 -17.40 13.96
CA SER A 308 -16.39 -16.00 13.51
C SER A 308 -15.04 -15.73 12.83
N ALA A 309 -13.93 -16.19 13.41
CA ALA A 309 -12.60 -16.05 12.85
C ALA A 309 -12.47 -16.72 11.47
N ILE A 310 -12.95 -17.96 11.33
CA ILE A 310 -12.94 -18.69 10.06
C ILE A 310 -13.78 -17.96 9.00
N ALA A 311 -14.99 -17.51 9.37
CA ALA A 311 -15.87 -16.79 8.46
C ALA A 311 -15.24 -15.46 7.99
N ILE A 312 -14.72 -14.65 8.91
CA ILE A 312 -14.07 -13.37 8.59
C ILE A 312 -12.84 -13.60 7.69
N ALA A 313 -11.95 -14.54 8.04
CA ALA A 313 -10.76 -14.82 7.26
C ALA A 313 -11.11 -15.34 5.84
N SER A 314 -12.17 -16.13 5.70
CA SER A 314 -12.68 -16.57 4.40
C SER A 314 -13.22 -15.42 3.56
N LEU A 315 -13.96 -14.48 4.16
CA LEU A 315 -14.46 -13.29 3.47
C LEU A 315 -13.30 -12.39 3.01
N ILE A 316 -12.34 -12.11 3.89
CA ILE A 316 -11.14 -11.35 3.56
C ILE A 316 -10.41 -12.00 2.38
N ARG A 317 -10.18 -13.31 2.46
CA ARG A 317 -9.54 -14.07 1.37
C ARG A 317 -10.31 -13.95 0.06
N HIS A 318 -11.64 -14.06 0.10
CA HIS A 318 -12.48 -13.97 -1.09
C HIS A 318 -12.35 -12.60 -1.77
N HIS A 319 -12.58 -11.52 -1.02
CA HIS A 319 -12.53 -10.15 -1.53
C HIS A 319 -11.13 -9.76 -2.02
N GLU A 320 -10.06 -10.14 -1.30
CA GLU A 320 -8.70 -9.85 -1.75
C GLU A 320 -8.30 -10.63 -3.01
N THR A 321 -8.76 -11.87 -3.15
CA THR A 321 -8.52 -12.68 -4.37
C THR A 321 -9.33 -12.15 -5.55
N GLU A 322 -10.59 -11.78 -5.34
CA GLU A 322 -11.42 -11.18 -6.38
C GLU A 322 -10.83 -9.85 -6.86
N TYR A 323 -10.40 -9.00 -5.93
CA TYR A 323 -9.79 -7.72 -6.28
C TYR A 323 -8.48 -7.93 -7.07
N LEU A 324 -7.62 -8.87 -6.65
CA LEU A 324 -6.42 -9.21 -7.40
C LEU A 324 -6.75 -9.68 -8.84
N ALA A 325 -7.70 -10.60 -8.98
CA ALA A 325 -8.13 -11.08 -10.29
C ALA A 325 -8.70 -9.95 -11.16
N SER A 326 -9.42 -9.00 -10.56
CA SER A 326 -9.93 -7.82 -11.25
C SER A 326 -8.80 -6.94 -11.79
N LEU A 327 -7.72 -6.75 -11.02
CA LEU A 327 -6.56 -5.98 -11.45
C LEU A 327 -5.88 -6.66 -12.64
N GLU A 328 -5.72 -7.99 -12.61
CA GLU A 328 -5.16 -8.76 -13.74
C GLU A 328 -5.93 -8.56 -15.03
N VAL A 329 -7.27 -8.61 -14.97
CA VAL A 329 -8.13 -8.37 -16.13
C VAL A 329 -7.96 -6.94 -16.63
N VAL A 330 -7.97 -5.93 -15.74
CA VAL A 330 -7.79 -4.53 -16.12
C VAL A 330 -6.46 -4.35 -16.83
N PHE A 331 -5.35 -4.88 -16.31
CA PHE A 331 -4.04 -4.79 -16.95
C PHE A 331 -4.03 -5.42 -18.34
N ASN A 332 -4.62 -6.61 -18.50
CA ASN A 332 -4.72 -7.28 -19.79
C ASN A 332 -5.54 -6.46 -20.81
N VAL A 333 -6.66 -5.87 -20.39
CA VAL A 333 -7.49 -5.00 -21.24
C VAL A 333 -6.76 -3.72 -21.59
N TRP A 334 -6.05 -3.11 -20.63
CA TRP A 334 -5.28 -1.87 -20.80
C TRP A 334 -4.19 -2.03 -21.87
N LEU A 335 -3.43 -3.13 -21.81
CA LEU A 335 -2.39 -3.49 -22.77
C LEU A 335 -2.93 -3.66 -24.20
N ILE A 336 -4.15 -4.18 -24.35
CA ILE A 336 -4.77 -4.39 -25.66
C ILE A 336 -5.40 -3.08 -26.19
N SER A 337 -6.04 -2.31 -25.32
CA SER A 337 -6.96 -1.23 -25.73
C SER A 337 -6.27 0.13 -25.91
N ILE A 338 -5.24 0.43 -25.11
CA ILE A 338 -4.67 1.78 -25.05
C ILE A 338 -3.58 2.06 -26.08
N PRO A 339 -2.74 1.09 -26.50
CA PRO A 339 -1.98 1.28 -27.72
C PRO A 339 -2.93 1.61 -28.88
N CYS A 340 -4.06 0.90 -29.01
CA CYS A 340 -5.05 1.17 -30.05
C CYS A 340 -5.69 2.57 -29.97
N ALA A 341 -5.91 3.11 -28.76
CA ALA A 341 -6.49 4.45 -28.59
C ALA A 341 -5.48 5.59 -28.80
N SER A 342 -4.24 5.45 -28.32
CA SER A 342 -3.17 6.44 -28.55
C SER A 342 -2.75 6.50 -30.02
N TYR A 343 -2.77 5.38 -30.75
CA TYR A 343 -2.58 5.39 -32.21
C TYR A 343 -3.73 6.11 -32.93
N ARG A 344 -4.97 6.03 -32.42
CA ARG A 344 -6.15 6.74 -33.00
C ARG A 344 -6.12 8.25 -32.77
N TYR A 345 -5.62 8.71 -31.62
CA TYR A 345 -5.52 10.14 -31.32
C TYR A 345 -4.33 10.82 -32.02
N LEU A 346 -3.20 10.13 -32.21
CA LEU A 346 -2.09 10.66 -33.00
C LEU A 346 -2.43 10.78 -34.50
N LEU A 347 -3.22 9.85 -35.05
CA LEU A 347 -3.65 9.91 -36.46
C LEU A 347 -4.77 10.93 -36.73
N THR A 348 -5.48 11.42 -35.71
CA THR A 348 -6.54 12.45 -35.90
C THR A 348 -6.04 13.87 -35.73
N VAL A 349 -4.82 14.08 -35.23
CA VAL A 349 -4.17 15.41 -35.16
C VAL A 349 -3.32 15.69 -36.42
N GLU A 350 -3.03 14.67 -37.23
CA GLU A 350 -2.34 14.80 -38.53
C GLU A 350 -3.26 14.58 -39.77
N ALA A 351 -4.57 14.83 -39.64
CA ALA A 351 -5.50 14.84 -40.79
C ALA A 351 -6.03 16.25 -41.08
#